data_AF-A0A6N7UY43-F1
#
_entry.id   AF-A0A6N7UY43-F1
#
_cell.length_a   1.000
_cell.length_b   1.000
_cell.length_c   1.000
_cell.angle_alpha   90.00
_cell.angle_beta   90.00
_cell.angle_gamma   90.00
#
_symmetry.space_group_name_H-M   'P 1'
#
loop_
_entity.id
_entity.type
_entity.pdbx_description
1 polymer ?
#
loop_
_entity_poly.entity_id
_entity_poly.type
_entity_poly.pdbx_seq_one_letter_code
_entity_poly.pdbx_strand_id
1 'polypeptide(L)' 'MDNYVSSSTFWFTLAVINAGLAEQKNRSRWVWFLVSILLGPIATLLIVVWRAPEPAPPSMTRRGGWQEPAPEQPR' A
#
# COMPACT_ATOMS: atom_id res chain seq x y z
N MET A 1 7.29 -15.99 -36.91
CA MET A 1 7.57 -15.93 -35.46
C MET A 1 6.36 -15.25 -34.87
N ASP A 2 5.40 -16.04 -34.39
CA ASP A 2 4.18 -15.47 -33.87
C ASP A 2 4.43 -15.05 -32.42
N ASN A 3 4.47 -13.74 -32.19
CA ASN A 3 4.81 -13.14 -30.90
C ASN A 3 3.59 -13.20 -29.97
N TYR A 4 3.19 -14.39 -29.53
CA TYR A 4 2.08 -14.53 -28.61
C TYR A 4 2.55 -14.48 -27.17
N VAL A 5 2.06 -13.48 -26.44
CA VAL A 5 2.16 -13.46 -24.98
C VAL A 5 1.20 -14.52 -24.45
N SER A 6 1.73 -15.52 -23.75
CA SER A 6 0.92 -16.52 -23.07
C SER A 6 -0.05 -15.84 -22.12
N SER A 7 -1.31 -16.29 -22.10
CA SER A 7 -2.35 -15.77 -21.21
C SER A 7 -1.91 -15.78 -19.75
N SER A 8 -1.13 -16.79 -19.33
CA SER A 8 -0.58 -16.88 -17.97
C SER A 8 0.43 -15.78 -17.67
N THR A 9 1.30 -15.44 -18.64
CA THR A 9 2.27 -14.35 -18.50
C THR A 9 1.55 -13.01 -18.41
N PHE A 10 0.56 -12.78 -19.28
CA PHE A 10 -0.27 -11.58 -19.23
C PHE A 10 -0.99 -11.45 -17.87
N TRP A 11 -1.59 -12.53 -17.38
CA TRP A 11 -2.31 -12.56 -16.10
C TRP A 11 -1.39 -12.31 -14.90
N PHE A 12 -0.21 -12.93 -14.89
CA PHE A 12 0.80 -12.71 -13.85
C PHE A 12 1.31 -11.26 -13.84
N THR A 13 1.63 -10.71 -15.02
CA THR A 13 2.03 -9.31 -15.15
C THR A 13 0.94 -8.36 -14.65
N LEU A 14 -0.33 -8.60 -14.99
CA LEU A 14 -1.46 -7.83 -14.46
C LEU A 14 -1.54 -7.92 -12.93
N ALA A 15 -1.33 -9.10 -12.35
CA ALA A 15 -1.36 -9.27 -10.90
C ALA A 15 -0.27 -8.46 -10.19
N VAL A 16 0.94 -8.39 -10.75
CA VAL A 16 2.03 -7.56 -10.21
C VAL A 16 1.70 -6.07 -10.31
N ILE A 17 1.18 -5.61 -11.46
CA ILE A 17 0.79 -4.20 -11.67
C ILE A 17 -0.29 -3.78 -10.66
N ASN A 18 -1.34 -4.60 -10.50
CA ASN A 18 -2.41 -4.34 -9.54
C ASN A 18 -1.91 -4.31 -8.09
N ALA A 19 -0.94 -5.16 -7.76
CA ALA A 19 -0.31 -5.16 -6.44
C ALA A 19 0.44 -3.84 -6.17
N GLY A 20 1.14 -3.29 -7.17
CA GLY A 20 1.80 -1.98 -7.10
C GLY A 20 0.81 -0.81 -7.01
N LEU A 21 -0.28 -0.84 -7.77
CA LEU A 21 -1.36 0.16 -7.68
C LEU A 21 -2.01 0.19 -6.29
N ALA A 22 -2.16 -0.96 -5.65
CA ALA A 22 -2.68 -1.06 -4.29
C ALA A 22 -1.70 -0.48 -3.26
N GLU A 23 -0.39 -0.72 -3.42
CA GLU A 23 0.65 -0.19 -2.55
C GLU A 23 0.68 1.35 -2.55
N GLN A 24 0.51 1.97 -3.72
CA GLN A 24 0.38 3.43 -3.85
C GLN A 24 -0.81 4.02 -3.08
N LYS A 25 -1.82 3.20 -2.75
CA LYS A 25 -3.01 3.58 -1.98
C LYS A 25 -2.92 3.17 -0.50
N ASN A 26 -1.71 2.93 0.04
CA ASN A 26 -1.50 2.44 1.41
C ASN A 26 -2.21 1.09 1.69
N ARG A 27 -2.40 0.25 0.68
CA ARG A 27 -2.97 -1.09 0.85
C ARG A 27 -1.90 -2.16 0.76
N SER A 28 -2.18 -3.32 1.36
CA SER A 28 -1.27 -4.46 1.32
C SER A 28 -1.09 -4.99 -0.11
N ARG A 29 0.10 -4.78 -0.68
CA ARG A 29 0.57 -5.36 -1.96
C ARG A 29 0.27 -6.86 -2.06
N TRP A 30 0.55 -7.61 -1.00
CA TRP A 30 0.41 -9.06 -1.00
C TRP A 30 -1.03 -9.54 -1.13
N VAL A 31 -1.95 -8.87 -0.43
CA VAL A 31 -3.39 -9.19 -0.53
C VAL A 31 -3.88 -8.90 -1.93
N TRP A 32 -3.56 -7.74 -2.49
CA TRP A 32 -4.03 -7.34 -3.81
C TRP A 32 -3.39 -8.11 -4.97
N PHE A 33 -2.17 -8.62 -4.78
CA PHE A 33 -1.55 -9.58 -5.69
C PHE A 33 -2.35 -10.89 -5.77
N LEU A 34 -2.65 -11.52 -4.63
CA LEU A 34 -3.42 -12.77 -4.57
C LEU A 34 -4.85 -12.59 -5.10
N VAL A 35 -5.48 -11.48 -4.74
CA VAL A 35 -6.79 -11.08 -5.29
C VAL A 35 -6.74 -10.96 -6.82
N SER A 36 -5.66 -10.41 -7.37
CA SER A 36 -5.51 -10.26 -8.83
C SER A 36 -5.20 -11.57 -9.54
N ILE A 37 -4.49 -12.50 -8.91
CA ILE A 37 -4.33 -13.86 -9.46
C ILE A 37 -5.70 -14.53 -9.59
N LEU A 38 -6.55 -14.41 -8.56
CA LEU A 38 -7.85 -15.08 -8.51
C LEU A 38 -8.93 -14.41 -9.37
N LEU A 39 -9.00 -13.07 -9.37
CA LEU A 39 -10.05 -12.29 -10.05
C LEU A 39 -9.61 -11.64 -11.36
N GLY A 40 -8.30 -11.60 -11.65
CA GLY A 40 -7.75 -11.01 -12.86
C GLY A 40 -8.10 -9.54 -13.04
N PRO A 41 -8.60 -9.12 -14.23
CA PRO A 41 -8.91 -7.72 -14.51
C PRO A 41 -10.02 -7.14 -13.62
N ILE A 42 -10.86 -7.97 -12.99
CA ILE A 42 -11.87 -7.52 -12.03
C ILE A 42 -11.19 -6.92 -10.78
N ALA A 43 -10.02 -7.42 -10.40
CA ALA A 43 -9.26 -6.85 -9.29
C ALA A 43 -8.85 -5.39 -9.56
N THR A 44 -8.59 -5.02 -10.82
CA THR A 44 -8.27 -3.63 -11.19
C THR A 44 -9.46 -2.71 -10.93
N LEU A 45 -10.68 -3.14 -11.29
CA LEU A 45 -11.91 -2.38 -11.01
C LEU A 45 -12.10 -2.16 -9.50
N LEU A 46 -11.85 -3.20 -8.70
CA LEU A 46 -11.94 -3.13 -7.24
C LEU A 46 -10.90 -2.18 -6.64
N ILE A 47 -9.67 -2.16 -7.16
CA ILE A 47 -8.61 -1.25 -6.70
C ILE A 47 -8.99 0.21 -6.99
N VAL A 48 -9.56 0.47 -8.17
CA VAL A 48 -9.87 1.82 -8.64
C VAL A 48 -11.11 2.38 -7.94
N VAL A 49 -12.18 1.60 -7.81
CA VAL A 49 -13.47 2.07 -7.26
C VAL A 49 -13.44 2.15 -5.73
N TRP A 50 -12.75 1.25 -5.06
CA TRP A 50 -12.74 1.22 -3.60
C TRP A 50 -11.89 2.37 -3.03
N ARG A 51 -12.36 3.08 -2.00
CA ARG A 51 -11.60 4.16 -1.34
C ARG A 51 -10.42 3.62 -0.54
N ALA A 52 -9.27 4.30 -0.60
CA ALA A 52 -8.11 3.93 0.20
C ALA A 52 -8.47 3.94 1.70
N PRO A 53 -8.07 2.93 2.50
CA PRO A 53 -8.17 3.00 3.94
C PRO A 53 -7.48 4.27 4.45
N GLU A 54 -8.07 4.92 5.45
CA GLU A 54 -7.46 6.08 6.06
C GLU A 54 -6.11 5.68 6.66
N PRO A 55 -5.03 6.45 6.43
CA PRO A 55 -3.73 6.13 7.00
C PRO A 55 -3.88 5.99 8.50
N ALA A 56 -3.42 4.85 9.06
CA ALA A 56 -3.40 4.70 10.51
C ALA A 56 -2.60 5.87 11.08
N PRO A 57 -3.16 6.65 12.03
CA PRO A 57 -2.44 7.77 12.60
C PRO A 57 -1.12 7.22 13.15
N PRO A 58 0.02 7.87 12.87
CA PRO A 58 1.30 7.40 13.36
C PRO A 58 1.17 7.19 14.85
N SER A 59 1.53 6.00 15.34
CA SER A 59 1.61 5.74 16.76
C SER A 59 2.74 6.61 17.28
N MET A 60 2.41 7.84 17.67
CA MET A 60 3.28 8.73 18.41
C MET A 60 3.41 8.08 19.79
N THR A 61 4.28 7.07 19.88
CA THR A 61 4.89 6.75 21.16
C THR A 61 5.65 8.01 21.52
N ARG A 62 5.05 8.82 22.39
CA ARG A 62 5.67 9.94 23.08
C ARG A 62 6.92 9.42 23.80
N ARG A 63 8.02 9.25 23.06
CA ARG A 63 9.33 8.86 23.59
C ARG A 63 10.19 10.11 23.55
N GLY A 64 10.24 10.79 24.68
CA GLY A 64 10.97 12.03 24.87
C GLY A 64 10.01 13.15 25.22
N GLY A 65 9.61 13.21 26.48
CA GLY A 65 9.09 14.45 27.05
C GLY A 65 10.17 15.50 26.87
N TRP A 66 9.83 16.60 26.19
CA TRP A 66 10.57 17.83 26.32
C TRP A 66 10.66 18.12 27.82
N GLN A 67 11.85 17.95 28.41
CA GLN A 67 12.13 18.51 29.71
C GLN A 67 12.21 20.01 29.46
N GLU A 68 11.18 20.76 29.85
CA GLU A 68 11.29 22.20 30.03
C GLU A 68 12.62 22.46 30.78
N PRO A 69 13.58 23.20 30.21
CA PRO A 69 14.73 23.61 30.99
C PRO A 69 14.19 24.43 32.16
N ALA A 70 14.50 23.99 33.38
CA ALA A 70 14.06 24.67 34.60
C ALA A 70 14.40 26.17 34.47
N PRO A 71 13.47 27.09 34.81
CA PRO A 71 13.75 28.51 34.74
C PRO A 71 14.97 28.79 35.61
N GLU A 72 16.05 29.30 34.99
CA GLU A 72 17.27 29.65 35.69
C GLU A 72 16.91 30.55 36.88
N GLN A 73 17.17 30.05 38.08
CA GLN A 73 16.94 30.79 39.31
C GLN A 73 17.98 31.93 39.36
N PRO A 74 17.56 33.20 39.38
CA PRO A 74 18.51 34.31 39.46
C PRO A 74 19.21 34.24 40.81
N ARG A 75 20.56 34.16 40.77
CA ARG A 75 21.43 34.21 41.95
C ARG A 75 21.47 35.60 42.56
#